data_AF-A0A3D4UQ32-F1
#
_entry.id   AF-A0A3D4UQ32-F1
#
_cell.length_a   1.000
_cell.length_b   1.000
_cell.length_c   1.000
_cell.angle_alpha   90.00
_cell.angle_beta   90.00
_cell.angle_gamma   90.00
#
_symmetry.space_group_name_H-M   'P 1'
#
loop_
_entity.id
_entity.type
_entity.pdbx_description
1 polymer ?
#
loop_
_entity_poly.entity_id
_entity_poly.type
_entity_poly.pdbx_seq_one_letter_code
_entity_poly.pdbx_strand_id
1 'polypeptide(L)'
;MKKFKAFIREDQALFNTKDMIFTNAETPALILSSTALERAFGKLERIRAWHVTDKVGLGKLIKLQGKKSSISVMTEIEPTDPTPFAGVETQGGVVVELEGTELLSHDKDAWSERLEGGRRAIPINKTDFPSLFRHMELMVKKMYEKFSGKSYSKNSKQGAIEFNHLGQTLS
;
A
#
# COMPACT_ATOMS: atom_id res chain seq x y z
N MET A 1 7.30 -17.87 -27.20
CA MET A 1 6.49 -16.62 -27.07
C MET A 1 5.47 -16.79 -25.96
N LYS A 2 5.47 -15.93 -24.94
CA LYS A 2 4.40 -15.90 -23.93
C LYS A 2 3.12 -15.38 -24.57
N LYS A 3 1.95 -15.95 -24.25
CA LYS A 3 0.65 -15.51 -24.79
C LYS A 3 0.28 -14.14 -24.22
N PHE A 4 -0.28 -13.26 -25.05
CA PHE A 4 -0.66 -11.86 -24.78
C PHE A 4 -1.48 -11.63 -23.49
N LYS A 5 -2.23 -12.64 -23.02
CA LYS A 5 -3.00 -12.61 -21.77
C LYS A 5 -2.15 -12.60 -20.48
N ALA A 6 -0.87 -12.96 -20.54
CA ALA A 6 -0.02 -13.07 -19.35
C ALA A 6 0.58 -11.73 -18.89
N PHE A 7 0.33 -10.63 -19.60
CA PHE A 7 0.90 -9.31 -19.29
C PHE A 7 -0.05 -8.36 -18.55
N ILE A 8 -1.31 -8.77 -18.27
CA ILE A 8 -2.38 -7.83 -17.89
C ILE A 8 -2.92 -8.11 -16.48
N ARG A 9 -2.25 -7.57 -15.47
CA ARG A 9 -2.81 -7.25 -14.15
C ARG A 9 -1.80 -6.33 -13.47
N GLU A 10 -2.26 -5.22 -12.87
CA GLU A 10 -1.44 -4.60 -11.81
C GLU A 10 -1.15 -5.71 -10.81
N ASP A 11 0.13 -6.00 -10.57
CA ASP A 11 0.49 -7.18 -9.81
C ASP A 11 -0.13 -7.05 -8.42
N GLN A 12 -0.97 -8.01 -8.08
CA GLN A 12 -1.54 -8.04 -6.74
C GLN A 12 -0.46 -8.61 -5.85
N ALA A 13 -0.29 -8.05 -4.66
CA ALA A 13 0.55 -8.66 -3.65
C ALA A 13 0.23 -10.17 -3.57
N LEU A 14 1.27 -11.00 -3.51
CA LEU A 14 1.12 -12.46 -3.42
C LEU A 14 0.49 -12.91 -2.10
N PHE A 15 0.27 -11.96 -1.19
CA PHE A 15 -0.18 -12.16 0.17
C PHE A 15 -1.37 -11.25 0.45
N ASN A 16 -2.18 -11.65 1.43
CA ASN A 16 -3.43 -10.95 1.75
C ASN A 16 -3.19 -9.81 2.76
N THR A 17 -4.24 -9.05 3.07
CA THR A 17 -4.19 -7.95 4.04
C THR A 17 -3.72 -8.41 5.43
N LYS A 18 -4.13 -9.61 5.88
CA LYS A 18 -3.73 -10.15 7.18
C LYS A 18 -2.23 -10.42 7.20
N ASP A 19 -1.72 -11.10 6.18
CA ASP A 19 -0.31 -11.43 6.07
C ASP A 19 0.53 -10.14 6.00
N MET A 20 0.12 -9.17 5.17
CA MET A 20 0.76 -7.84 5.10
C MET A 20 0.89 -7.16 6.47
N ILE A 21 -0.10 -7.30 7.36
CA ILE A 21 -0.10 -6.68 8.69
C ILE A 21 0.69 -7.51 9.72
N PHE A 22 0.55 -8.84 9.70
CA PHE A 22 0.99 -9.69 10.80
C PHE A 22 2.28 -10.48 10.54
N THR A 23 2.80 -10.54 9.30
CA THR A 23 3.98 -11.37 9.00
C THR A 23 5.26 -10.57 8.72
N ASN A 24 5.21 -9.24 8.83
CA ASN A 24 6.34 -8.34 8.55
C ASN A 24 6.65 -7.42 9.74
N ALA A 25 6.99 -7.98 10.92
CA ALA A 25 7.30 -7.19 12.12
C ALA A 25 8.49 -6.21 11.96
N GLU A 26 9.48 -6.55 11.12
CA GLU A 26 10.68 -5.72 10.89
C GLU A 26 10.44 -4.57 9.91
N THR A 27 9.46 -4.71 9.03
CA THR A 27 9.03 -3.70 8.03
C THR A 27 7.50 -3.62 8.03
N PRO A 28 6.90 -3.16 9.14
CA PRO A 28 5.46 -3.20 9.32
C PRO A 28 4.77 -2.34 8.25
N ALA A 29 3.68 -2.86 7.70
CA ALA A 29 2.97 -2.19 6.63
C ALA A 29 1.88 -1.26 7.13
N LEU A 30 1.78 -0.07 6.54
CA LEU A 30 0.64 0.82 6.74
C LEU A 30 -0.40 0.56 5.65
N ILE A 31 -1.59 0.13 6.05
CA ILE A 31 -2.74 -0.01 5.14
C ILE A 31 -3.35 1.37 4.87
N LEU A 32 -3.35 1.78 3.60
CA LEU A 32 -3.89 3.05 3.16
C LEU A 32 -5.43 2.96 3.10
N SER A 33 -6.07 3.34 4.19
CA SER A 33 -7.53 3.37 4.35
C SER A 33 -7.98 4.79 4.64
N SER A 34 -8.78 5.38 3.75
CA SER A 34 -9.31 6.75 3.92
C SER A 34 -9.94 6.95 5.30
N THR A 35 -10.81 6.03 5.74
CA THR A 35 -11.46 6.13 7.06
C THR A 35 -10.47 6.09 8.23
N ALA A 36 -9.37 5.34 8.12
CA ALA A 36 -8.38 5.26 9.19
C ALA A 36 -7.52 6.52 9.22
N LEU A 37 -7.07 6.99 8.05
CA LEU A 37 -6.31 8.21 7.89
C LEU A 37 -7.13 9.43 8.30
N GLU A 38 -8.42 9.49 7.95
CA GLU A 38 -9.30 10.60 8.34
C GLU A 38 -9.49 10.71 9.85
N ARG A 39 -9.51 9.57 10.56
CA ARG A 39 -9.57 9.57 12.03
C ARG A 39 -8.28 10.07 12.67
N ALA A 40 -7.15 9.82 12.03
CA ALA A 40 -5.83 10.20 12.55
C ALA A 40 -5.46 11.64 12.21
N PHE A 41 -5.77 12.08 10.99
CA PHE A 41 -5.28 13.34 10.40
C PHE A 41 -6.40 14.34 10.07
N GLY A 42 -7.67 13.96 10.23
CA GLY A 42 -8.80 14.81 9.86
C GLY A 42 -9.17 14.67 8.38
N LYS A 43 -9.87 15.67 7.83
CA LYS A 43 -10.35 15.62 6.45
C LYS A 43 -9.17 15.51 5.47
N LEU A 44 -9.18 14.47 4.63
CA LEU A 44 -8.18 14.28 3.58
C LEU A 44 -8.47 15.17 2.37
N GLU A 45 -7.41 15.50 1.63
CA GLU A 45 -7.49 16.35 0.44
C GLU A 45 -8.04 15.59 -0.76
N ARG A 46 -8.80 16.30 -1.61
CA ARG A 46 -9.21 15.80 -2.93
C ARG A 46 -8.30 16.44 -3.96
N ILE A 47 -7.69 15.60 -4.79
CA ILE A 47 -6.74 16.04 -5.81
C ILE A 47 -7.21 15.58 -7.19
N ARG A 48 -6.70 16.27 -8.22
CA ARG A 48 -6.69 15.76 -9.59
C ARG A 48 -5.30 15.26 -9.89
N ALA A 49 -5.21 14.07 -10.44
CA ALA A 49 -3.95 13.43 -10.75
C ALA A 49 -4.10 12.54 -11.98
N TRP A 50 -2.99 12.16 -12.60
CA TRP A 50 -3.00 11.36 -13.82
C TRP A 50 -2.63 9.91 -13.55
N HIS A 51 -3.28 9.01 -14.27
CA HIS A 51 -2.93 7.59 -14.31
C HIS A 51 -2.73 7.16 -15.76
N VAL A 52 -1.74 6.30 -15.98
CA VAL A 52 -1.40 5.80 -17.31
C VAL A 52 -1.89 4.35 -17.43
N THR A 53 -2.79 4.12 -18.39
CA THR A 53 -3.43 2.82 -18.58
C THR A 53 -3.78 2.53 -20.04
N ASP A 54 -4.31 1.34 -20.31
CA ASP A 54 -4.72 0.89 -21.63
C ASP A 54 -6.26 0.90 -21.77
N LYS A 55 -6.76 0.50 -22.93
CA LYS A 55 -8.22 0.45 -23.20
C LYS A 55 -8.97 -0.45 -22.21
N VAL A 56 -8.34 -1.55 -21.75
CA VAL A 56 -8.95 -2.49 -20.79
C VAL A 56 -8.95 -1.90 -19.39
N GLY A 57 -7.86 -1.26 -18.99
CA GLY A 57 -7.66 -0.57 -17.73
C GLY A 57 -8.60 0.61 -17.56
N LEU A 58 -8.87 1.39 -18.61
CA LEU A 58 -9.89 2.44 -18.58
C LEU A 58 -11.26 1.91 -18.12
N GLY A 59 -11.70 0.77 -18.64
CA GLY A 59 -12.94 0.12 -18.20
C GLY A 59 -12.91 -0.37 -16.75
N LYS A 60 -11.73 -0.68 -16.20
CA LYS A 60 -11.54 -0.99 -14.77
C LYS A 60 -11.54 0.27 -13.90
N LEU A 61 -10.98 1.39 -14.38
CA LEU A 61 -11.00 2.68 -13.66
C LEU A 61 -12.43 3.15 -13.38
N ILE A 62 -13.33 3.03 -14.37
CA ILE A 62 -14.75 3.35 -14.18
C ILE A 62 -15.35 2.51 -13.04
N LYS A 63 -14.95 1.24 -12.92
CA LYS A 63 -15.41 0.33 -11.86
C LYS A 63 -14.81 0.64 -10.48
N LEU A 64 -13.80 1.52 -10.37
CA LEU A 64 -13.24 1.96 -9.09
C LEU A 64 -14.03 3.13 -8.48
N GLN A 65 -14.82 3.86 -9.27
CA GLN A 65 -15.59 4.99 -8.77
C GLN A 65 -16.52 4.57 -7.62
N GLY A 66 -16.51 5.35 -6.54
CA GLY A 66 -17.31 5.10 -5.34
C GLY A 66 -16.84 3.91 -4.47
N LYS A 67 -15.76 3.21 -4.86
CA LYS A 67 -15.20 2.11 -4.06
C LYS A 67 -14.12 2.61 -3.10
N LYS A 68 -13.79 1.75 -2.13
CA LYS A 68 -12.66 1.95 -1.20
C LYS A 68 -11.32 1.44 -1.75
N SER A 69 -11.32 1.01 -3.00
CA SER A 69 -10.10 0.60 -3.70
C SER A 69 -9.33 1.85 -4.13
N SER A 70 -8.01 1.80 -4.07
CA SER A 70 -7.12 2.91 -4.43
C SER A 70 -6.23 2.52 -5.61
N ILE A 71 -5.66 3.54 -6.24
CA ILE A 71 -4.81 3.39 -7.43
C ILE A 71 -3.63 4.37 -7.32
N SER A 72 -2.47 3.95 -7.83
CA SER A 72 -1.32 4.86 -7.96
C SER A 72 -1.60 5.91 -9.02
N VAL A 73 -1.20 7.14 -8.76
CA VAL A 73 -1.35 8.28 -9.67
C VAL A 73 -0.10 9.15 -9.59
N MET A 74 0.10 10.01 -10.57
CA MET A 74 1.11 11.07 -10.54
C MET A 74 0.46 12.44 -10.58
N THR A 75 1.03 13.39 -9.85
CA THR A 75 0.66 14.81 -9.86
C THR A 75 1.65 15.67 -10.63
N GLU A 76 2.87 15.17 -10.85
CA GLU A 76 3.95 15.85 -11.55
C GLU A 76 4.76 14.83 -12.36
N ILE A 77 5.39 15.29 -13.44
CA ILE A 77 6.33 14.50 -14.25
C ILE A 77 7.67 15.22 -14.17
N GLU A 78 8.70 14.53 -13.67
CA GLU A 78 10.08 15.02 -13.68
C GLU A 78 10.68 14.83 -15.08
N PRO A 79 10.97 15.89 -15.85
CA PRO A 79 11.45 15.76 -17.23
C PRO A 79 12.80 15.04 -17.35
N THR A 80 13.58 15.02 -16.27
CA THR A 80 14.89 14.35 -16.23
C THR A 80 14.82 12.88 -15.83
N ASP A 81 13.66 12.37 -15.41
CA ASP A 81 13.48 10.95 -15.06
C ASP A 81 13.39 10.10 -16.35
N PRO A 82 14.25 9.09 -16.54
CA PRO A 82 14.16 8.19 -17.70
C PRO A 82 12.93 7.27 -17.65
N THR A 83 12.26 7.16 -16.50
CA THR A 83 11.13 6.26 -16.24
C THR A 83 9.99 6.97 -15.47
N PRO A 84 9.47 8.10 -15.97
CA PRO A 84 8.57 8.99 -15.22
C PRO A 84 7.20 8.36 -14.91
N PHE A 85 6.87 7.25 -15.56
CA PHE A 85 5.60 6.53 -15.38
C PHE A 85 5.74 5.25 -14.56
N ALA A 86 6.95 4.88 -14.13
CA ALA A 86 7.17 3.68 -13.32
C ALA A 86 6.33 3.72 -12.03
N GLY A 87 5.69 2.60 -11.69
CA GLY A 87 4.83 2.48 -10.51
C GLY A 87 3.41 3.05 -10.65
N VAL A 88 3.15 3.88 -11.66
CA VAL A 88 1.82 4.42 -12.00
C VAL A 88 1.28 3.83 -13.30
N GLU A 89 2.14 3.46 -14.24
CA GLU A 89 1.74 2.81 -15.47
C GLU A 89 1.32 1.36 -15.23
N THR A 90 0.05 1.04 -15.54
CA THR A 90 -0.35 -0.37 -15.64
C THR A 90 0.09 -0.96 -16.98
N GLN A 91 -0.27 -0.28 -18.07
CA GLN A 91 0.16 -0.49 -19.46
C GLN A 91 -0.15 0.80 -20.22
N GLY A 92 0.77 1.33 -21.02
CA GLY A 92 0.60 2.60 -21.72
C GLY A 92 -0.50 2.65 -22.79
N GLY A 93 -0.67 3.84 -23.37
CA GLY A 93 -1.54 4.11 -24.52
C GLY A 93 -2.69 5.08 -24.25
N VAL A 94 -3.05 5.31 -22.99
CA VAL A 94 -4.03 6.32 -22.56
C VAL A 94 -3.58 6.97 -21.26
N VAL A 95 -3.64 8.31 -21.20
CA VAL A 95 -3.50 9.09 -19.96
C VAL A 95 -4.89 9.52 -19.52
N VAL A 96 -5.22 9.26 -18.25
CA VAL A 96 -6.54 9.56 -17.68
C VAL A 96 -6.36 10.48 -16.49
N GLU A 97 -7.03 11.63 -16.49
CA GLU A 97 -7.17 12.46 -15.30
C GLU A 97 -8.24 11.88 -14.37
N LEU A 98 -7.88 11.69 -13.10
CA LEU A 98 -8.73 11.13 -12.06
C LEU A 98 -8.87 12.17 -10.94
N GLU A 99 -10.08 12.31 -10.40
CA GLU A 99 -10.31 13.05 -9.16
C GLU A 99 -10.59 12.06 -8.02
N GLY A 100 -9.83 12.18 -6.93
CA GLY A 100 -9.91 11.25 -5.81
C GLY A 100 -9.38 11.85 -4.51
N THR A 101 -9.54 11.10 -3.42
CA THR A 101 -8.95 11.45 -2.13
C THR A 101 -7.50 10.99 -2.08
N GLU A 102 -6.58 11.90 -1.78
CA GLU A 102 -5.18 11.56 -1.58
C GLU A 102 -5.01 10.76 -0.29
N LEU A 103 -4.40 9.58 -0.37
CA LEU A 103 -4.11 8.73 0.78
C LEU A 103 -2.65 8.82 1.24
N LEU A 104 -1.77 9.14 0.30
CA LEU A 104 -0.34 9.27 0.48
C LEU A 104 0.22 10.01 -0.73
N SER A 105 1.11 10.97 -0.49
CA SER A 105 1.95 11.61 -1.50
C SER A 105 3.42 11.36 -1.17
N HIS A 106 4.24 11.22 -2.21
CA HIS A 106 5.67 10.96 -2.11
C HIS A 106 6.38 11.45 -3.39
N ASP A 107 7.60 11.97 -3.24
CA ASP A 107 8.38 12.56 -4.35
C ASP A 107 8.84 11.53 -5.42
N LYS A 108 8.66 10.25 -5.13
CA LYS A 108 9.03 9.09 -5.97
C LYS A 108 7.99 8.01 -5.73
N ASP A 109 7.96 6.97 -6.58
CA ASP A 109 7.07 5.83 -6.35
C ASP A 109 7.21 5.30 -4.91
N ALA A 110 6.09 5.26 -4.21
CA ALA A 110 6.01 4.82 -2.82
C ALA A 110 6.06 3.28 -2.68
N TRP A 111 6.25 2.55 -3.79
CA TRP A 111 6.30 1.09 -3.85
C TRP A 111 5.09 0.46 -3.16
N SER A 112 3.94 1.09 -3.33
CA SER A 112 2.71 0.67 -2.69
C SER A 112 2.20 -0.61 -3.32
N GLU A 113 1.76 -1.55 -2.50
CA GLU A 113 1.30 -2.85 -2.95
C GLU A 113 -0.22 -2.95 -2.93
N ARG A 114 -0.79 -3.47 -4.02
CA ARG A 114 -2.24 -3.67 -4.15
C ARG A 114 -2.66 -4.97 -3.47
N LEU A 115 -3.55 -4.87 -2.49
CA LEU A 115 -4.11 -6.00 -1.74
C LEU A 115 -5.37 -6.58 -2.41
N GLU A 116 -5.85 -7.72 -1.93
CA GLU A 116 -7.00 -8.47 -2.47
C GLU A 116 -8.32 -7.66 -2.48
N GLY A 117 -8.47 -6.72 -1.55
CA GLY A 117 -9.60 -5.78 -1.51
C GLY A 117 -9.46 -4.55 -2.42
N GLY A 118 -8.35 -4.44 -3.16
CA GLY A 118 -8.00 -3.29 -3.98
C GLY A 118 -7.56 -2.05 -3.17
N ARG A 119 -7.44 -2.16 -1.84
CA ARG A 119 -6.70 -1.19 -1.04
C ARG A 119 -5.20 -1.36 -1.30
N ARG A 120 -4.43 -0.37 -0.89
CA ARG A 120 -2.97 -0.41 -0.98
C ARG A 120 -2.34 -0.38 0.39
N ALA A 121 -1.13 -0.91 0.48
CA ALA A 121 -0.30 -0.81 1.66
C ALA A 121 1.10 -0.36 1.26
N ILE A 122 1.80 0.30 2.19
CA ILE A 122 3.21 0.66 2.03
C ILE A 122 4.02 0.00 3.14
N PRO A 123 5.19 -0.58 2.83
CA PRO A 123 6.12 -1.01 3.86
C PRO A 123 6.71 0.22 4.55
N ILE A 124 6.60 0.29 5.88
CA ILE A 124 7.23 1.35 6.66
C ILE A 124 8.58 0.82 7.12
N ASN A 125 9.64 1.48 6.68
CA ASN A 125 11.00 1.16 7.08
C ASN A 125 11.63 2.33 7.85
N LYS A 126 12.70 2.02 8.58
CA LYS A 126 13.39 2.98 9.44
C LYS A 126 14.13 4.08 8.68
N THR A 127 14.53 3.82 7.44
CA THR A 127 15.34 4.72 6.61
C THR A 127 14.48 5.83 6.02
N ASP A 128 13.40 5.46 5.35
CA ASP A 128 12.54 6.38 4.61
C ASP A 128 11.49 7.04 5.53
N PHE A 129 11.08 6.34 6.60
CA PHE A 129 10.00 6.77 7.49
C PHE A 129 10.37 6.68 8.98
N PRO A 130 11.46 7.29 9.48
CA PRO A 130 12.00 7.04 10.82
C PRO A 130 10.99 7.29 11.96
N SER A 131 10.24 8.38 11.91
CA SER A 131 9.26 8.71 12.95
C SER A 131 8.02 7.81 12.90
N LEU A 132 7.51 7.52 11.70
CA LEU A 132 6.36 6.64 11.52
C LEU A 132 6.74 5.19 11.89
N PHE A 133 7.94 4.74 11.52
CA PHE A 133 8.47 3.43 11.87
C PHE A 133 8.44 3.18 13.37
N ARG A 134 8.91 4.14 14.18
CA ARG A 134 8.87 4.04 15.65
C ARG A 134 7.44 3.87 16.19
N HIS A 135 6.47 4.54 15.59
CA HIS A 135 5.05 4.37 15.97
C HIS A 135 4.51 3.01 15.53
N MET A 136 4.90 2.53 14.35
CA MET A 136 4.52 1.21 13.86
C MET A 136 5.11 0.08 14.73
N GLU A 137 6.35 0.22 15.22
CA GLU A 137 6.93 -0.72 16.19
C GLU A 137 6.10 -0.82 17.48
N LEU A 138 5.61 0.32 17.99
CA LEU A 138 4.71 0.33 19.15
C LEU A 138 3.35 -0.31 18.83
N MET A 139 2.84 -0.09 17.61
CA MET A 139 1.61 -0.73 17.15
C MET A 139 1.77 -2.25 17.09
N VAL A 140 2.86 -2.77 16.51
CA VAL A 140 3.16 -4.21 16.45
C VAL A 140 3.18 -4.82 17.86
N LYS A 141 3.85 -4.18 18.82
CA LYS A 141 3.86 -4.63 20.23
C LYS A 141 2.46 -4.71 20.82
N LYS A 142 1.67 -3.65 20.68
CA LYS A 142 0.29 -3.61 21.18
C LYS A 142 -0.61 -4.62 20.50
N MET A 143 -0.42 -4.86 19.21
CA MET A 143 -1.17 -5.87 18.46
C MET A 143 -0.83 -7.26 18.98
N TYR A 144 0.46 -7.59 19.12
CA TYR A 144 0.88 -8.85 19.71
C TYR A 144 0.24 -9.07 21.09
N GLU A 145 0.35 -8.09 21.99
CA GLU A 145 -0.17 -8.19 23.35
C GLU A 145 -1.68 -8.40 23.36
N LYS A 146 -2.40 -7.67 22.52
CA LYS A 146 -3.86 -7.77 22.38
C LYS A 146 -4.31 -9.14 21.86
N PHE A 147 -3.64 -9.66 20.83
CA PHE A 147 -4.09 -10.87 20.13
C PHE A 147 -3.50 -12.17 20.70
N SER A 148 -2.35 -12.11 21.39
CA SER A 148 -1.74 -13.27 22.05
C SER A 148 -2.07 -13.37 23.55
N GLY A 149 -2.45 -12.27 24.19
CA GLY A 149 -2.58 -12.17 25.65
C GLY A 149 -1.25 -12.23 26.41
N LYS A 150 -0.12 -12.15 25.72
CA LYS A 150 1.24 -12.22 26.30
C LYS A 150 1.98 -10.89 26.12
N SER A 151 2.89 -10.58 27.03
CA SER A 151 3.79 -9.42 26.87
C SER A 151 4.69 -9.61 25.65
N TYR A 152 4.94 -8.54 24.88
CA TYR A 152 5.91 -8.59 23.79
C TYR A 152 7.34 -8.80 24.33
N SER A 153 8.14 -9.60 23.64
CA SER A 153 9.52 -9.88 24.05
C SER A 153 10.39 -8.62 24.08
N LYS A 154 11.22 -8.48 25.13
CA LYS A 154 12.22 -7.40 25.22
C LYS A 154 13.30 -7.52 24.16
N ASN A 155 13.56 -8.74 23.66
CA ASN A 155 14.42 -8.98 22.52
C ASN A 155 13.61 -8.78 21.24
N SER A 156 13.94 -7.73 20.48
CA SER A 156 13.19 -7.34 19.28
C SER A 156 13.11 -8.44 18.22
N LYS A 157 14.20 -9.20 18.00
CA LYS A 157 14.23 -10.31 17.03
C LYS A 157 13.29 -11.43 17.45
N GLN A 158 13.34 -11.81 18.73
CA GLN A 158 12.45 -12.84 19.27
C GLN A 158 10.99 -12.40 19.20
N GLY A 159 10.70 -11.14 19.56
CA GLY A 159 9.35 -10.60 19.47
C GLY A 159 8.83 -10.56 18.03
N ALA A 160 9.69 -10.25 17.05
CA ALA A 160 9.34 -10.27 15.64
C ALA A 160 8.96 -11.68 15.16
N ILE A 161 9.75 -12.70 15.55
CA ILE A 161 9.44 -14.11 15.26
C ILE A 161 8.10 -14.51 15.87
N GLU A 162 7.87 -14.16 17.14
CA GLU A 162 6.63 -14.46 17.86
C GLU A 162 5.41 -13.77 17.23
N PHE A 163 5.55 -12.53 16.78
CA PHE A 163 4.50 -11.80 16.09
C PHE A 163 4.17 -12.42 14.73
N ASN A 164 5.20 -12.76 13.94
CA ASN A 164 5.01 -13.41 12.66
C ASN A 164 4.32 -14.77 12.81
N HIS A 165 4.70 -15.55 13.84
CA HIS A 165 4.03 -16.80 14.17
C HIS A 165 2.57 -16.58 14.59
N LEU A 166 2.29 -15.55 15.40
CA LEU A 166 0.91 -15.19 15.77
C LEU A 166 0.05 -14.93 14.52
N GLY A 167 0.57 -14.21 13.52
CA GLY A 167 -0.11 -13.98 12.25
C GLY A 167 -0.56 -15.25 11.53
N GLN A 168 0.25 -16.31 11.59
CA GLN A 168 -0.09 -17.61 11.01
C GLN A 168 -1.21 -18.33 11.77
N THR A 169 -1.33 -18.08 13.07
CA THR A 169 -2.34 -18.73 13.94
C THR A 169 -3.70 -18.03 13.95
N LEU A 170 -3.75 -16.74 13.61
CA LEU A 170 -5.00 -15.99 13.53
C LEU A 170 -5.73 -16.39 12.24
N SER A 171 -6.93 -16.99 12.35
CA SER A 171 -7.78 -17.37 11.21
C SER A 171 -8.41 -16.16 10.52
#